data_AF-A0A846CHH5-F1
#
_entry.id   AF-A0A846CHH5-F1
#
_cell.length_a   1.000
_cell.length_b   1.000
_cell.length_c   1.000
_cell.angle_alpha   90.00
_cell.angle_beta   90.00
_cell.angle_gamma   90.00
#
_symmetry.space_group_name_H-M   'P 1'
#
loop_
_entity.id
_entity.type
_entity.pdbx_description
1 polymer ?
#
loop_
_entity_poly.entity_id
_entity_poly.type
_entity_poly.pdbx_seq_one_letter_code
_entity_poly.pdbx_strand_id
1 'polypeptide(L)'
;MTLQGLSHSGLWRVNGDGKYNVGIDHGKTYFKADTYRLREVYKVLQDHKNMVFIAGGVEAQLMVLLRKILDGRVDGGQAFVYLDPPYSSENEFTGYSSDGWGDADDSMLAGLCRLL
;
A
#
# COMPACT_ATOMS: atom_id res chain seq x y z
N MET A 1 -20.83 -0.28 -7.01
CA MET A 1 -20.52 1.06 -6.46
C MET A 1 -19.55 0.83 -5.31
N THR A 2 -18.31 1.32 -5.38
CA THR A 2 -17.31 1.10 -4.32
C THR A 2 -17.37 2.24 -3.30
N LEU A 3 -17.26 1.90 -2.01
CA LEU A 3 -17.34 2.88 -0.90
C LEU A 3 -16.27 3.98 -1.04
N GLN A 4 -15.06 3.63 -1.49
CA GLN A 4 -13.96 4.57 -1.64
C GLN A 4 -14.26 5.71 -2.64
N GLY A 5 -14.88 5.41 -3.78
CA GLY A 5 -15.15 6.40 -4.83
C GLY A 5 -16.10 7.52 -4.41
N LEU A 6 -16.97 7.24 -3.44
CA LEU A 6 -17.99 8.16 -2.93
C LEU A 6 -17.64 8.76 -1.58
N SER A 7 -16.57 8.28 -0.96
CA SER A 7 -16.11 8.76 0.34
C SER A 7 -15.46 10.14 0.23
N HIS A 8 -15.49 10.88 1.35
CA HIS A 8 -14.78 12.13 1.48
C HIS A 8 -13.31 11.98 1.06
N SER A 9 -12.92 12.72 0.02
CA SER A 9 -11.56 12.70 -0.56
C SER A 9 -11.02 11.32 -0.98
N GLY A 10 -11.87 10.30 -1.13
CA GLY A 10 -11.41 8.95 -1.48
C GLY A 10 -10.76 8.19 -0.30
N LEU A 11 -10.98 8.65 0.93
CA LEU A 11 -10.33 8.13 2.12
C LEU A 11 -10.77 6.70 2.45
N TRP A 12 -9.79 5.88 2.81
CA TRP A 12 -10.00 4.60 3.46
C TRP A 12 -9.63 4.71 4.94
N ARG A 13 -10.63 4.62 5.84
CA ARG A 13 -10.43 4.66 7.29
C ARG A 13 -11.33 3.64 7.96
N VAL A 14 -10.77 2.93 8.93
CA VAL A 14 -11.48 1.97 9.78
C VAL A 14 -11.36 2.38 11.24
N ASN A 15 -12.32 1.98 12.08
CA ASN A 15 -12.24 2.16 13.54
C ASN A 15 -11.52 0.96 14.19
N GLY A 16 -11.41 0.96 15.52
CA GLY A 16 -10.79 -0.13 16.29
C GLY A 16 -11.47 -1.50 16.14
N ASP A 17 -12.71 -1.56 15.65
CA ASP A 17 -13.42 -2.81 15.32
C ASP A 17 -13.13 -3.27 13.87
N GLY A 18 -12.27 -2.58 13.13
CA GLY A 18 -12.02 -2.83 11.71
C GLY A 18 -13.18 -2.40 10.78
N LYS A 19 -14.15 -1.62 11.27
CA LYS A 19 -15.30 -1.17 10.47
C LYS A 19 -14.99 0.13 9.75
N TYR A 20 -15.31 0.18 8.46
CA TYR A 20 -15.23 1.39 7.64
C TYR A 20 -16.08 2.52 8.25
N ASN A 21 -15.51 3.72 8.40
CA ASN A 21 -16.16 4.82 9.11
C ASN A 21 -15.99 6.20 8.44
N VAL A 22 -15.82 6.24 7.11
CA VAL A 22 -15.75 7.50 6.36
C VAL A 22 -17.14 7.86 5.83
N GLY A 23 -17.54 9.12 5.99
CA GLY A 23 -18.79 9.65 5.45
C GLY A 23 -18.79 9.72 3.92
N ILE A 24 -19.99 9.70 3.35
CA ILE A 24 -20.19 9.96 1.92
C ILE A 24 -19.96 11.45 1.65
N ASP A 25 -19.22 11.76 0.60
CA ASP A 25 -19.01 13.11 0.13
C ASP A 25 -20.22 13.57 -0.71
N HIS A 26 -21.08 14.39 -0.11
CA HIS A 26 -22.27 14.90 -0.77
C HIS A 26 -21.98 15.87 -1.92
N GLY A 27 -20.73 16.34 -2.06
CA GLY A 27 -20.27 17.14 -3.21
C GLY A 27 -19.90 16.30 -4.44
N LYS A 28 -19.74 14.98 -4.30
CA LYS A 28 -19.42 14.09 -5.43
C LYS A 28 -20.71 13.61 -6.10
N THR A 29 -21.08 14.26 -7.19
CA THR A 29 -22.38 14.03 -7.84
C THR A 29 -22.48 12.70 -8.59
N TYR A 30 -21.39 12.10 -9.07
CA TYR A 30 -21.40 10.78 -9.72
C TYR A 30 -20.01 10.11 -9.66
N PHE A 31 -19.92 8.90 -9.11
CA PHE A 31 -18.76 8.05 -9.33
C PHE A 31 -18.94 7.29 -10.65
N LYS A 32 -18.14 7.62 -11.66
CA LYS A 32 -17.99 6.80 -12.86
C LYS A 32 -16.76 5.93 -12.70
N ALA A 33 -16.94 4.61 -12.71
CA ALA A 33 -15.82 3.70 -12.70
C ALA A 33 -14.94 3.95 -13.93
N ASP A 34 -13.63 4.06 -13.72
CA ASP A 34 -12.65 4.15 -14.79
C ASP A 34 -12.43 2.77 -15.41
N THR A 35 -13.37 2.37 -16.27
CA THR A 35 -13.35 1.06 -16.91
C THR A 35 -12.17 0.86 -17.84
N TYR A 36 -11.59 1.95 -18.36
CA TYR A 36 -10.38 1.90 -19.17
C TYR A 36 -9.18 1.49 -18.31
N ARG A 37 -8.90 2.22 -17.22
CA ARG A 37 -7.78 1.88 -16.32
C ARG A 37 -7.93 0.49 -15.71
N LEU A 38 -9.14 0.09 -15.33
CA LEU A 38 -9.39 -1.26 -14.81
C LEU A 38 -9.02 -2.36 -15.81
N ARG A 39 -9.27 -2.15 -17.11
CA ARG A 39 -8.88 -3.09 -18.17
C ARG A 39 -7.37 -3.13 -18.37
N GLU A 40 -6.70 -1.98 -18.31
CA GLU A 40 -5.24 -1.91 -18.43
C GLU A 40 -4.56 -2.61 -17.25
N VAL A 41 -5.01 -2.36 -16.02
CA VAL A 41 -4.52 -3.10 -14.84
C VAL A 41 -4.74 -4.60 -15.04
N TYR A 42 -5.95 -5.02 -15.42
CA TYR A 42 -6.24 -6.44 -15.66
C TYR A 42 -5.28 -7.09 -16.67
N LYS A 43 -4.95 -6.42 -17.78
CA LYS A 43 -3.99 -6.94 -18.77
C LYS A 43 -2.60 -7.13 -18.16
N VAL A 44 -2.09 -6.11 -17.45
CA VAL A 44 -0.80 -6.21 -16.74
C VAL A 44 -0.80 -7.41 -15.77
N LEU A 45 -1.87 -7.58 -14.99
CA LEU A 45 -1.98 -8.73 -14.08
C LEU A 45 -1.98 -10.08 -14.81
N GLN A 46 -2.56 -10.14 -16.00
CA GLN A 46 -2.59 -11.36 -16.82
C GLN A 46 -1.24 -11.66 -17.47
N ASP A 47 -0.52 -10.64 -17.93
CA ASP A 47 0.73 -10.80 -18.68
C ASP A 47 1.91 -11.13 -17.75
N HIS A 48 1.88 -10.66 -16.50
CA HIS A 48 2.95 -10.87 -15.52
C HIS A 48 2.63 -12.02 -14.54
N LYS A 49 2.82 -13.27 -14.98
CA LYS A 49 2.51 -14.49 -14.18
C LYS A 49 3.31 -14.64 -12.87
N ASN A 50 4.43 -13.95 -12.73
CA ASN A 50 5.29 -14.02 -11.54
C ASN A 50 4.98 -12.93 -10.50
N MET A 51 3.92 -12.14 -10.70
CA MET A 51 3.55 -11.09 -9.77
C MET A 51 2.92 -11.66 -8.50
N VAL A 52 3.37 -11.19 -7.34
CA VAL A 52 2.90 -11.68 -6.03
C VAL A 52 2.43 -10.48 -5.22
N PHE A 53 1.18 -10.53 -4.77
CA PHE A 53 0.62 -9.56 -3.83
C PHE A 53 0.81 -10.07 -2.41
N ILE A 54 1.34 -9.22 -1.54
CA ILE A 54 1.57 -9.53 -0.13
C ILE A 54 0.78 -8.50 0.67
N ALA A 55 -0.16 -8.98 1.48
CA ALA A 55 -0.90 -8.15 2.42
C ALA A 55 -0.36 -8.41 3.83
N GLY A 56 -0.27 -7.37 4.65
CA GLY A 56 0.24 -7.45 6.02
C GLY A 56 0.91 -6.14 6.45
N GLY A 57 1.39 -6.10 7.70
CA GLY A 57 2.22 -5.00 8.19
C GLY A 57 3.62 -4.98 7.58
N VAL A 58 4.40 -3.92 7.87
CA VAL A 58 5.72 -3.71 7.28
C VAL A 58 6.66 -4.89 7.52
N GLU A 59 6.71 -5.42 8.73
CA GLU A 59 7.59 -6.55 9.09
C GLU A 59 7.34 -7.78 8.20
N ALA A 60 6.07 -8.15 8.02
CA ALA A 60 5.69 -9.29 7.18
C ALA A 60 6.08 -9.06 5.71
N GLN A 61 5.89 -7.84 5.20
CA GLN A 61 6.26 -7.49 3.84
C GLN A 61 7.79 -7.51 3.64
N LEU A 62 8.54 -6.97 4.61
CA LEU A 62 10.01 -6.97 4.60
C LEU A 62 10.59 -8.38 4.65
N MET A 63 10.03 -9.26 5.48
CA MET A 63 10.48 -10.65 5.57
C MET A 63 10.31 -11.41 4.25
N VAL A 64 9.20 -11.18 3.53
CA VAL A 64 9.00 -11.78 2.22
C VAL A 64 9.97 -11.19 1.18
N LEU A 65 10.19 -9.88 1.20
CA LEU A 65 11.17 -9.22 0.33
C LEU A 65 12.58 -9.78 0.54
N LEU A 66 13.04 -9.84 1.79
CA LEU A 66 14.36 -10.37 2.16
C LEU A 66 14.52 -11.82 1.71
N ARG A 67 13.54 -12.68 1.96
CA ARG A 67 13.57 -14.07 1.46
C ARG A 67 13.70 -14.13 -0.05
N LYS A 68 12.95 -13.31 -0.79
CA LYS A 68 13.04 -13.29 -2.26
C LYS A 68 14.41 -12.84 -2.77
N ILE A 69 15.02 -11.85 -2.12
CA ILE A 69 16.36 -11.36 -2.46
C ILE A 69 17.41 -12.42 -2.11
N LEU A 70 17.35 -13.00 -0.90
CA LEU A 70 18.32 -13.98 -0.39
C LEU A 70 18.22 -15.35 -1.08
N ASP A 71 17.02 -15.77 -1.47
CA ASP A 71 16.79 -17.05 -2.17
C ASP A 71 17.28 -17.01 -3.64
N GLY A 72 17.90 -15.92 -4.09
CA GLY A 72 18.50 -15.82 -5.42
C GLY A 72 17.49 -15.87 -6.57
N ARG A 73 16.20 -15.65 -6.30
CA ARG A 73 15.12 -15.67 -7.31
C ARG A 73 14.99 -14.37 -8.10
N VAL A 74 16.00 -13.51 -7.99
CA VAL A 74 16.12 -12.34 -8.81
C VAL A 74 16.97 -12.74 -10.01
N ASP A 75 16.32 -12.96 -11.14
CA ASP A 75 17.01 -13.30 -12.39
C ASP A 75 18.11 -12.26 -12.66
N GLY A 76 19.36 -12.70 -12.76
CA GLY A 76 20.52 -11.83 -12.97
C GLY A 76 21.17 -11.26 -11.70
N GLY A 77 20.71 -11.64 -10.50
CA GLY A 77 21.37 -11.33 -9.23
C GLY A 77 21.25 -9.88 -8.73
N GLN A 78 20.38 -9.07 -9.33
CA GLN A 78 20.18 -7.66 -8.96
C GLN A 78 18.69 -7.31 -8.92
N ALA A 79 18.21 -6.84 -7.77
CA ALA A 79 16.83 -6.37 -7.60
C ALA A 79 16.79 -4.85 -7.53
N PHE A 80 15.77 -4.26 -8.15
CA PHE A 80 15.38 -2.89 -7.87
C PHE A 80 14.25 -2.89 -6.85
N VAL A 81 14.41 -2.13 -5.76
CA VAL A 81 13.43 -2.04 -4.67
C VAL A 81 12.90 -0.61 -4.62
N TYR A 82 11.57 -0.45 -4.71
CA TYR A 82 10.88 0.82 -4.52
C TYR A 82 10.12 0.79 -3.19
N LEU A 83 10.29 1.83 -2.38
CA LEU A 83 9.71 1.95 -1.03
C LEU A 83 9.00 3.31 -0.95
N ASP A 84 7.72 3.29 -0.56
CA ASP A 84 6.85 4.46 -0.39
C ASP A 84 6.04 4.31 0.92
N PRO A 85 6.68 4.40 2.10
CA PRO A 85 6.00 4.25 3.38
C PRO A 85 5.11 5.47 3.68
N PRO A 86 4.19 5.38 4.66
CA PRO A 86 3.56 6.55 5.25
C PRO A 86 4.59 7.61 5.65
N TYR A 87 4.32 8.88 5.32
CA TYR A 87 5.20 9.98 5.70
C TYR A 87 5.21 10.18 7.22
N SER A 88 6.38 10.46 7.79
CA SER A 88 6.52 10.84 9.19
C SER A 88 5.77 12.16 9.47
N SER A 89 5.35 12.32 10.72
CA SER A 89 4.22 13.15 11.17
C SER A 89 4.38 14.68 11.09
N GLU A 90 5.14 15.22 10.14
CA GLU A 90 5.18 16.68 9.93
C GLU A 90 3.88 17.23 9.29
N ASN A 91 2.99 16.36 8.79
CA ASN A 91 1.72 16.75 8.21
C ASN A 91 0.54 16.16 9.01
N GLU A 92 -0.15 17.00 9.79
CA GLU A 92 -1.43 16.69 10.47
C GLU A 92 -2.54 16.24 9.49
N PHE A 93 -2.30 16.35 8.18
CA PHE A 93 -3.26 16.02 7.12
C PHE A 93 -3.30 14.52 6.76
N THR A 94 -2.19 13.78 6.89
CA THR A 94 -2.15 12.33 6.65
C THR A 94 -2.36 11.60 7.97
N GLY A 95 -3.62 11.54 8.41
CA GLY A 95 -4.03 10.86 9.64
C GLY A 95 -3.89 9.34 9.59
N TYR A 96 -2.67 8.83 9.46
CA TYR A 96 -2.35 7.48 9.92
C TYR A 96 -2.25 7.58 11.44
N SER A 97 -3.10 6.84 12.17
CA SER A 97 -2.99 6.81 13.63
C SER A 97 -1.65 6.17 14.02
N SER A 98 -1.18 6.48 15.23
CA SER A 98 -0.06 5.80 15.87
C SER A 98 -0.24 4.27 15.99
N ASP A 99 -1.43 3.76 15.69
CA ASP A 99 -1.73 2.32 15.64
C ASP A 99 -1.29 1.67 14.30
N GLY A 100 -0.90 2.47 13.30
CA GLY A 100 -0.54 2.01 11.97
C GLY A 100 0.96 2.04 11.69
N TRP A 101 1.54 3.23 11.57
CA TRP A 101 2.97 3.45 11.26
C TRP A 101 3.56 4.42 12.28
N GLY A 102 4.73 4.11 12.81
CA GLY A 102 5.44 4.98 13.74
C GLY A 102 6.97 4.86 13.68
N ASP A 103 7.65 5.51 14.62
CA ASP A 103 9.11 5.64 14.66
C ASP A 103 9.86 4.29 14.62
N ALA A 104 9.24 3.24 15.19
CA ALA A 104 9.78 1.88 15.15
C ALA A 104 9.79 1.29 13.74
N ASP A 105 8.75 1.57 12.95
CA ASP A 105 8.64 1.14 11.55
C ASP A 105 9.64 1.91 10.66
N ASP A 106 9.77 3.22 10.88
CA ASP A 106 10.80 4.04 10.22
C ASP A 106 12.22 3.52 10.50
N SER A 107 12.48 3.19 11.77
CA SER A 107 13.77 2.62 12.18
C SER A 107 14.03 1.25 11.55
N MET A 108 13.00 0.40 11.45
CA MET A 108 13.07 -0.91 10.81
C MET A 108 13.35 -0.78 9.31
N LEU A 109 12.62 0.11 8.63
CA LEU A 109 12.80 0.36 7.21
C LEU A 109 14.19 0.95 6.91
N ALA A 110 14.66 1.90 7.73
CA ALA A 110 16.01 2.43 7.61
C ALA A 110 17.09 1.35 7.80
N GLY A 111 16.87 0.39 8.70
CA GLY A 111 17.73 -0.78 8.87
C GLY A 111 17.80 -1.64 7.62
N LEU A 112 16.67 -1.92 6.98
CA LEU A 112 16.61 -2.63 5.71
C LEU A 112 17.38 -1.90 4.60
N CYS A 113 17.15 -0.60 4.44
CA CYS A 113 17.80 0.20 3.39
C CYS A 113 19.33 0.22 3.52
N ARG A 114 19.89 -0.02 4.71
CA ARG A 114 21.34 -0.16 4.91
C ARG A 114 21.87 -1.56 4.60
N LEU A 115 21.00 -2.57 4.59
CA LEU A 115 21.33 -3.96 4.28
C LEU A 115 21.33 -4.23 2.77
N LEU A 116 20.44 -3.54 2.04
CA LEU A 116 20.33 -3.57 0.58
C LEU A 116 21.41 -2.71 -0.09
#